data_AF-D3SZG2-F1
#
_entry.id   AF-D3SZG2-F1
#
_cell.length_a   1.000
_cell.length_b   1.000
_cell.length_c   1.000
_cell.angle_alpha   90.00
_cell.angle_beta   90.00
_cell.angle_gamma   90.00
#
_symmetry.space_group_name_H-M   'P 1'
#
loop_
_entity.id
_entity.type
_entity.pdbx_description
1 polymer ?
#
loop_
_entity_poly.entity_id
_entity_poly.type
_entity_poly.pdbx_seq_one_letter_code
_entity_poly.pdbx_strand_id
1 'polypeptide(L)'
;MSRLVTTVSSTCLFIGGMLTLAIVLALVLLPQPVLPFSACTDVGYVGGPPGGFEYEGYRWLWLEYSPDGGVNRCGTPIVSVAVGLLVVGGVLRGIDRRTQ
;
A
#
# COMPACT_ATOMS: atom_id res chain seq x y z
N MET A 1 -31.16 6.06 -3.71
CA MET A 1 -29.98 5.95 -2.82
C MET A 1 -29.35 7.34 -2.63
N SER A 2 -28.69 7.62 -1.50
CA SER A 2 -28.35 9.01 -1.11
C SER A 2 -27.03 9.51 -1.73
N ARG A 3 -26.93 10.83 -1.99
CA ARG A 3 -25.70 11.53 -2.45
C ARG A 3 -24.46 11.15 -1.62
N LEU A 4 -24.66 10.79 -0.35
CA LEU A 4 -23.64 10.29 0.57
C LEU A 4 -22.89 9.08 0.02
N VAL A 5 -23.59 8.07 -0.53
CA VAL A 5 -22.97 6.82 -1.01
C VAL A 5 -22.04 7.11 -2.19
N THR A 6 -22.49 7.95 -3.13
CA THR A 6 -21.70 8.36 -4.30
C THR A 6 -20.46 9.16 -3.88
N THR A 7 -20.59 10.06 -2.90
CA THR A 7 -19.46 10.82 -2.37
C THR A 7 -18.46 9.89 -1.68
N VAL A 8 -18.91 9.04 -0.76
CA VAL A 8 -18.03 8.10 -0.02
C VAL A 8 -17.30 7.16 -0.99
N SER A 9 -18.02 6.56 -1.95
CA SER A 9 -17.43 5.72 -2.98
C SER A 9 -16.33 6.44 -3.76
N SER A 10 -16.61 7.66 -4.22
CA SER A 10 -15.65 8.44 -5.01
C SER A 10 -14.41 8.82 -4.19
N THR A 11 -14.59 9.20 -2.93
CA THR A 11 -13.49 9.51 -2.01
C THR A 11 -12.61 8.27 -1.76
N CYS A 12 -13.21 7.11 -1.49
CA CYS A 12 -12.48 5.87 -1.31
C CYS A 12 -11.66 5.49 -2.55
N LEU A 13 -12.28 5.55 -3.74
CA LEU A 13 -11.58 5.24 -5.00
C LEU A 13 -10.43 6.22 -5.28
N PHE A 14 -10.65 7.51 -5.06
CA PHE A 14 -9.62 8.52 -5.28
C PHE A 14 -8.42 8.33 -4.35
N ILE A 15 -8.66 8.19 -3.04
CA ILE A 15 -7.58 8.00 -2.06
C ILE A 15 -6.87 6.67 -2.31
N GLY A 16 -7.60 5.57 -2.51
CA GLY A 16 -7.02 4.27 -2.80
C GLY A 16 -6.17 4.27 -4.08
N GLY A 17 -6.63 4.95 -5.13
CA GLY A 17 -5.89 5.11 -6.38
C GLY A 17 -4.61 5.92 -6.21
N MET A 18 -4.67 7.06 -5.51
CA MET A 18 -3.51 7.90 -5.24
C MET A 18 -2.46 7.19 -4.39
N LEU A 19 -2.89 6.44 -3.35
CA LEU A 19 -1.98 5.63 -2.53
C LEU A 19 -1.30 4.54 -3.36
N THR A 20 -2.07 3.83 -4.20
CA THR A 20 -1.52 2.79 -5.07
C THR A 20 -0.48 3.36 -6.03
N LEU A 21 -0.77 4.50 -6.66
CA LEU A 21 0.17 5.18 -7.54
C LEU A 21 1.45 5.59 -6.80
N ALA A 22 1.32 6.18 -5.61
CA ALA A 22 2.47 6.60 -4.80
C ALA A 22 3.35 5.41 -4.39
N ILE A 23 2.74 4.28 -4.01
CA ILE A 23 3.47 3.04 -3.66
C ILE A 23 4.23 2.53 -4.88
N VAL A 24 3.59 2.41 -6.04
CA VAL A 24 4.24 1.95 -7.28
C VAL A 24 5.39 2.89 -7.66
N LEU A 25 5.17 4.20 -7.58
CA LEU A 25 6.20 5.18 -7.90
C LEU A 25 7.39 5.08 -6.94
N ALA A 26 7.14 4.90 -5.63
CA ALA A 26 8.19 4.69 -4.65
C ALA A 26 9.01 3.43 -4.96
N LEU A 27 8.35 2.31 -5.29
CA LEU A 27 9.01 1.05 -5.64
C LEU A 27 9.88 1.14 -6.90
N VAL A 28 9.51 2.00 -7.86
CA VAL A 28 10.24 2.16 -9.13
C VAL A 28 11.34 3.21 -9.04
N LEU A 29 11.11 4.31 -8.34
CA LEU A 29 12.03 5.45 -8.30
C LEU A 29 13.04 5.41 -7.16
N LEU A 30 12.73 4.71 -6.07
CA LEU A 30 13.61 4.68 -4.90
C LEU A 30 14.41 3.38 -4.90
N PRO A 31 15.75 3.45 -4.75
CA PRO A 31 16.59 2.24 -4.69
C PRO A 31 16.30 1.39 -3.46
N GLN A 32 15.84 2.01 -2.36
CA GLN A 32 15.48 1.35 -1.10
C GLN A 32 14.18 1.94 -0.56
N PRO A 33 13.03 1.53 -1.10
CA PRO A 33 11.75 2.15 -0.79
C PRO A 33 11.28 1.77 0.61
N VAL A 34 11.42 2.68 1.57
CA VAL A 34 10.73 2.58 2.86
C VAL A 34 9.32 3.15 2.70
N LEU A 35 8.33 2.27 2.68
CA LEU A 35 6.93 2.64 2.52
C LEU A 35 6.40 3.38 3.76
N PRO A 36 5.37 4.25 3.61
CA PRO A 36 4.78 4.95 4.75
C PRO A 36 4.23 3.98 5.79
N PHE A 37 4.27 4.39 7.07
CA PHE A 37 3.82 3.59 8.21
C PHE A 37 4.52 2.22 8.32
N SER A 38 5.72 2.09 7.74
CA SER A 38 6.55 0.90 7.92
C SER A 38 7.12 0.83 9.33
N ALA A 39 7.15 -0.38 9.90
CA ALA A 39 7.97 -0.73 11.04
C ALA A 39 9.12 -1.62 10.53
N CYS A 40 10.36 -1.17 10.70
CA CYS A 40 11.54 -1.86 10.19
C CYS A 40 12.48 -2.29 11.33
N THR A 41 13.17 -3.41 11.14
CA THR A 41 14.39 -3.69 11.90
C THR A 41 15.47 -2.69 11.49
N ASP A 42 16.33 -2.28 12.42
CA ASP A 42 17.42 -1.32 12.16
C ASP A 42 18.76 -2.03 12.31
N VAL A 43 19.12 -2.80 11.29
CA VAL A 43 20.38 -3.54 11.21
C VAL A 43 21.34 -2.75 10.33
N GLY A 44 22.35 -2.15 10.98
CA GLY A 44 23.41 -1.45 10.28
C GLY A 44 24.39 -2.39 9.58
N TYR A 45 24.93 -1.95 8.44
CA TYR A 45 25.97 -2.65 7.71
C TYR A 45 27.10 -1.69 7.33
N VAL A 46 28.33 -2.22 7.21
CA VAL A 46 29.50 -1.46 6.77
C VAL A 46 29.62 -1.60 5.26
N GLY A 47 29.24 -0.57 4.51
CA GLY A 47 29.24 -0.56 3.04
C GLY A 47 27.90 -0.11 2.45
N GLY A 48 27.68 -0.37 1.16
CA GLY A 48 26.35 -0.26 0.53
C GLY A 48 25.54 -1.54 0.75
N PRO A 49 24.20 -1.44 0.79
CA PRO A 49 23.31 -2.58 0.98
C PRO A 49 23.50 -3.56 -0.18
N PRO A 50 23.59 -4.88 0.07
CA PRO A 50 23.99 -5.85 -0.94
C PRO A 50 22.89 -6.18 -1.97
N GLY A 51 21.65 -5.71 -1.78
CA GLY A 51 20.53 -6.09 -2.65
C GLY A 51 19.46 -5.01 -2.83
N GLY A 52 18.35 -5.41 -3.45
CA GLY A 52 17.20 -4.55 -3.76
C GLY A 52 15.94 -4.97 -3.02
N PHE A 53 14.79 -4.45 -3.42
CA PHE A 53 13.51 -4.78 -2.79
C PHE A 53 13.20 -6.28 -2.89
N GLU A 54 12.87 -6.90 -1.75
CA GLU A 54 12.44 -8.29 -1.63
C GLU A 54 11.08 -8.35 -0.94
N TYR A 55 10.12 -9.03 -1.55
CA TYR A 55 8.84 -9.30 -0.92
C TYR A 55 8.94 -10.56 -0.04
N GLU A 56 8.62 -10.44 1.25
CA GLU A 56 8.74 -11.54 2.22
C GLU A 56 7.40 -12.21 2.54
N GLY A 57 6.28 -11.47 2.44
CA GLY A 57 4.96 -12.05 2.67
C GLY A 57 3.88 -11.06 3.06
N TYR A 58 2.73 -11.59 3.46
CA TYR A 58 1.66 -10.83 4.11
C TYR A 58 1.32 -11.48 5.45
N ARG A 59 1.24 -10.65 6.49
CA ARG A 59 0.85 -11.08 7.85
C ARG A 59 -0.03 -10.02 8.49
N TRP A 60 -1.22 -10.39 8.98
CA TRP A 60 -2.14 -9.48 9.69
C TRP A 60 -2.46 -8.16 8.95
N LEU A 61 -2.64 -8.20 7.62
CA LEU A 61 -2.81 -7.01 6.75
C LEU A 61 -1.56 -6.13 6.62
N TRP A 62 -0.41 -6.59 7.07
CA TRP A 62 0.87 -5.93 6.82
C TRP A 62 1.59 -6.65 5.69
N LEU A 63 2.09 -5.88 4.73
CA LEU A 63 3.05 -6.34 3.74
C LEU A 63 4.41 -6.44 4.44
N GLU A 64 4.97 -7.63 4.52
CA GLU A 64 6.34 -7.88 4.96
C GLU A 64 7.27 -7.86 3.73
N TYR A 65 8.32 -7.06 3.80
CA TYR A 65 9.27 -6.85 2.71
C TYR A 65 10.63 -6.40 3.27
N SER A 66 11.69 -6.60 2.50
CA SER A 66 13.00 -6.01 2.75
C SER A 66 13.31 -4.97 1.68
N PRO A 67 13.64 -3.72 2.02
CA PRO A 67 14.00 -2.70 1.03
C PRO A 67 15.42 -2.89 0.46
N ASP A 68 16.22 -3.78 1.04
CA ASP A 68 17.68 -3.79 0.88
C ASP A 68 18.31 -5.20 0.72
N GLY A 69 17.51 -6.18 0.31
CA GLY A 69 17.99 -7.52 -0.02
C GLY A 69 18.12 -8.46 1.18
N GLY A 70 17.20 -8.35 2.14
CA GLY A 70 17.09 -9.23 3.30
C GLY A 70 17.84 -8.76 4.55
N VAL A 71 18.43 -7.55 4.55
CA VAL A 71 19.16 -7.01 5.70
C VAL A 71 18.20 -6.40 6.71
N ASN A 72 17.38 -5.46 6.26
CA ASN A 72 16.31 -4.87 7.05
C ASN A 72 14.98 -5.48 6.65
N ARG A 73 14.20 -5.93 7.64
CA ARG A 73 12.84 -6.40 7.46
C ARG A 73 11.86 -5.33 7.87
N CYS A 74 11.00 -4.95 6.95
CA CYS A 74 9.97 -3.95 7.13
C CYS A 74 8.59 -4.58 6.98
N GLY A 75 7.66 -4.15 7.83
CA GLY A 75 6.23 -4.41 7.66
C GLY A 75 5.50 -3.10 7.41
N THR A 76 4.56 -3.04 6.47
CA THR A 76 3.68 -1.86 6.30
C THR A 76 2.21 -2.22 6.09
N PRO A 77 1.26 -1.50 6.71
CA PRO A 77 -0.17 -1.68 6.46
C PRO A 77 -0.66 -0.92 5.21
N ILE A 78 0.16 -0.01 4.65
CA ILE A 78 -0.34 0.98 3.67
C ILE A 78 -0.87 0.35 2.38
N VAL A 79 -0.29 -0.79 1.99
CA VAL A 79 -0.73 -1.52 0.79
C VAL A 79 -2.13 -2.11 1.01
N SER A 80 -2.38 -2.71 2.17
CA SER A 80 -3.70 -3.22 2.53
C SER A 80 -4.74 -2.10 2.65
N VAL A 81 -4.35 -0.94 3.16
CA VAL A 81 -5.23 0.24 3.21
C VAL A 81 -5.60 0.71 1.80
N ALA A 82 -4.62 0.83 0.90
CA ALA A 82 -4.85 1.23 -0.48
C ALA A 82 -5.82 0.27 -1.20
N VAL A 83 -5.57 -1.04 -1.07
CA VAL A 83 -6.44 -2.10 -1.62
C VAL A 83 -7.82 -2.05 -0.99
N GLY A 84 -7.91 -1.92 0.33
CA GLY A 84 -9.19 -1.85 1.05
C GLY A 84 -10.06 -0.68 0.58
N LEU A 85 -9.47 0.49 0.38
CA LEU A 85 -10.18 1.67 -0.14
C LEU A 85 -10.67 1.47 -1.57
N LEU A 86 -9.87 0.85 -2.44
CA LEU A 86 -10.30 0.52 -3.80
C LEU A 86 -11.45 -0.48 -3.80
N VAL A 87 -11.39 -1.53 -2.98
CA VAL A 87 -12.44 -2.55 -2.85
C VAL A 87 -13.73 -1.92 -2.32
N VAL A 88 -13.66 -1.20 -1.20
CA VAL A 88 -14.85 -0.55 -0.60
C VAL A 88 -15.46 0.45 -1.57
N GLY A 89 -14.64 1.31 -2.17
CA GLY A 89 -15.10 2.30 -3.14
C GLY A 89 -15.76 1.65 -4.35
N GLY A 90 -15.19 0.56 -4.87
CA GLY A 90 -15.71 -0.20 -6.01
C GLY A 90 -17.02 -0.93 -5.70
N VAL A 91 -17.11 -1.59 -4.54
CA VAL A 91 -18.32 -2.26 -4.08
C VAL A 91 -19.46 -1.26 -3.91
N LEU A 92 -19.22 -0.14 -3.21
CA LEU A 92 -20.25 0.90 -3.02
C LEU A 92 -20.73 1.47 -4.36
N ARG A 93 -19.82 1.70 -5.31
CA ARG A 93 -20.19 2.17 -6.66
C ARG A 93 -21.01 1.15 -7.43
N GLY A 94 -20.67 -0.13 -7.29
CA GLY A 94 -21.38 -1.24 -7.92
C GLY A 94 -22.81 -1.37 -7.39
N ILE A 95 -22.99 -1.25 -6.07
CA ILE A 95 -24.31 -1.31 -5.44
C ILE A 95 -25.15 -0.09 -5.87
N ASP A 96 -24.58 1.13 -5.84
CA ASP A 96 -25.28 2.37 -6.25
C ASP A 96 -25.87 2.26 -7.66
N ARG A 97 -25.09 1.72 -8.61
CA ARG A 97 -25.54 1.50 -9.99
C ARG A 97 -26.65 0.45 -10.16
N ARG A 98 -26.78 -0.51 -9.24
CA ARG A 98 -27.81 -1.56 -9.32
C ARG A 98 -29.15 -1.13 -8.73
N THR A 99 -29.12 -0.11 -7.87
CA THR A 99 -30.29 0.44 -7.16
C THR A 99 -30.88 1.70 -7.81
N GLN A 100 -30.27 2.17 -8.90
CA GLN A 100 -30.83 3.18 -9.79
C GLN A 100 -31.63 2.49 -10.90
#